data_AF-A0A1L7CZC6-F1
#
_entry.id   AF-A0A1L7CZC6-F1
#
_cell.length_a   1.000
_cell.length_b   1.000
_cell.length_c   1.000
_cell.angle_alpha   90.00
_cell.angle_beta   90.00
_cell.angle_gamma   90.00
#
_symmetry.space_group_name_H-M   'P 1'
#
loop_
_entity.id
_entity.type
_entity.pdbx_description
1 polymer ?
#
loop_
_entity_poly.entity_id
_entity_poly.type
_entity_poly.pdbx_seq_one_letter_code
_entity_poly.pdbx_strand_id
1 'polypeptide(L)'
;MSKIILDLDTGIDDALAIAYALGSPELELIGITGTYGNVLLETGVANDLAILDLLGAESVPVYPGLPHPQAKDSFEVLEISKFIHGRDGVGEVDLAASARVPEDTPAVDFLIDSVKAHGEDLVIVATGPMTNLAAAIRKDPSFAERARIVIMGGALTQPGNVNAWTEANISQDPDAADELFRSPATVTMVGLDVTLQTLLTYEHTAKWRELGTPAGRFLADMTDFYIRAYETIAPHLGGCGLHDPLAVAVAVDPTLVDCLETNLKVDVEGPTRGRTIGDETRLNDPVKTARVAVGVDVDRFLDELMRRIGSVAEGGR
;
A
#
# COMPACT_ATOMS: atom_id res chain seq x y z
N MET A 1 -7.28 3.46 20.26
CA MET A 1 -6.15 3.34 19.33
C MET A 1 -6.39 2.09 18.53
N SER A 2 -6.62 2.22 17.23
CA SER A 2 -6.85 1.10 16.33
C SER A 2 -5.51 0.48 15.94
N LYS A 3 -5.46 -0.85 15.81
CA LYS A 3 -4.25 -1.54 15.38
C LYS A 3 -4.19 -1.57 13.87
N ILE A 4 -2.99 -1.39 13.32
CA ILE A 4 -2.75 -1.45 11.88
C ILE A 4 -1.61 -2.42 11.58
N ILE A 5 -1.78 -3.22 10.54
CA ILE A 5 -0.70 -3.93 9.84
C ILE A 5 -0.59 -3.33 8.45
N LEU A 6 0.64 -3.08 8.00
CA LEU A 6 0.93 -2.71 6.62
C LEU A 6 1.47 -3.92 5.86
N ASP A 7 0.95 -4.23 4.68
CA ASP A 7 1.48 -5.26 3.76
C ASP A 7 2.07 -4.57 2.51
N LEU A 8 3.40 -4.54 2.42
CA LEU A 8 4.15 -3.58 1.59
C LEU A 8 5.17 -4.28 0.68
N ASP A 9 5.32 -3.82 -0.56
CA ASP A 9 6.43 -4.14 -1.47
C ASP A 9 7.44 -2.99 -1.53
N THR A 10 7.83 -2.53 -0.34
CA THR A 10 8.32 -1.19 -0.02
C THR A 10 9.13 -0.48 -1.10
N GLY A 11 8.37 0.28 -1.89
CA GLY A 11 8.81 1.37 -2.75
C GLY A 11 8.66 2.74 -2.09
N ILE A 12 8.82 3.79 -2.90
CA ILE A 12 8.79 5.19 -2.45
C ILE A 12 7.47 5.60 -1.75
N ASP A 13 6.31 5.26 -2.31
CA ASP A 13 4.99 5.55 -1.75
C ASP A 13 4.66 4.69 -0.52
N ASP A 14 5.08 3.43 -0.47
CA ASP A 14 4.99 2.59 0.73
C ASP A 14 5.77 3.22 1.91
N ALA A 15 6.96 3.77 1.64
CA ALA A 15 7.74 4.47 2.66
C ALA A 15 6.99 5.72 3.21
N LEU A 16 6.24 6.41 2.35
CA LEU A 16 5.35 7.49 2.78
C LEU A 16 4.16 6.95 3.59
N ALA A 17 3.65 5.76 3.27
CA ALA A 17 2.58 5.10 4.02
C ALA A 17 3.04 4.71 5.44
N ILE A 18 4.28 4.19 5.59
CA ILE A 18 4.92 3.96 6.90
C ILE A 18 5.00 5.27 7.70
N ALA A 19 5.51 6.33 7.09
CA ALA A 19 5.63 7.63 7.75
C ALA A 19 4.27 8.21 8.17
N TYR A 20 3.24 8.06 7.32
CA TYR A 20 1.87 8.48 7.65
C TYR A 20 1.30 7.68 8.82
N ALA A 21 1.47 6.35 8.82
CA ALA A 21 1.00 5.48 9.90
C ALA A 21 1.67 5.83 11.24
N LEU A 22 2.99 6.02 11.26
CA LEU A 22 3.74 6.44 12.45
C LEU A 22 3.36 7.84 12.94
N GLY A 23 2.96 8.73 12.02
CA GLY A 23 2.50 10.09 12.34
C GLY A 23 1.05 10.16 12.78
N SER A 24 0.39 9.00 12.90
CA SER A 24 -1.03 8.90 13.22
C SER A 24 -1.26 8.40 14.64
N PRO A 25 -1.48 9.31 15.62
CA PRO A 25 -1.63 8.92 17.03
C PRO A 25 -2.89 8.08 17.32
N GLU A 26 -3.80 8.00 16.37
CA GLU A 26 -4.98 7.14 16.45
C GLU A 26 -4.63 5.66 16.21
N LEU A 27 -3.48 5.39 15.58
CA LEU A 27 -3.02 4.08 15.16
C LEU A 27 -1.89 3.54 16.05
N GLU A 28 -1.90 2.22 16.20
CA GLU A 28 -0.78 1.43 16.70
C GLU A 28 -0.31 0.53 15.55
N LEU A 29 0.84 0.86 14.95
CA LEU A 29 1.46 0.00 13.93
C LEU A 29 2.07 -1.23 14.62
N ILE A 30 1.38 -2.36 14.54
CA ILE A 30 1.78 -3.59 15.26
C ILE A 30 2.74 -4.47 14.45
N GLY A 31 2.89 -4.21 13.15
CA GLY A 31 3.86 -4.90 12.30
C GLY A 31 3.73 -4.50 10.84
N ILE A 32 4.79 -4.78 10.09
CA ILE A 32 4.82 -4.69 8.63
C ILE A 32 5.04 -6.10 8.07
N THR A 33 4.26 -6.48 7.06
CA THR A 33 4.47 -7.68 6.28
C THR A 33 5.05 -7.32 4.92
N GLY A 34 6.16 -7.94 4.55
CA GLY A 34 6.79 -7.72 3.25
C GLY A 34 6.15 -8.56 2.15
N THR A 35 5.99 -7.97 0.97
CA THR A 35 5.65 -8.64 -0.28
C THR A 35 6.59 -8.15 -1.40
N TYR A 36 6.31 -8.51 -2.65
CA TYR A 36 7.12 -8.20 -3.83
C TYR A 36 6.33 -7.33 -4.81
N GLY A 37 7.01 -6.57 -5.68
CA GLY A 37 6.34 -5.76 -6.71
C GLY A 37 7.24 -4.62 -7.20
N ASN A 38 7.24 -3.50 -6.50
CA ASN A 38 8.15 -2.38 -6.74
C ASN A 38 9.60 -2.83 -6.63
N VAL A 39 9.89 -3.71 -5.66
CA VAL A 39 11.19 -4.37 -5.46
C VAL A 39 11.02 -5.87 -5.19
N LEU A 40 12.15 -6.59 -5.06
CA LEU A 40 12.16 -7.96 -4.54
C LEU A 40 11.77 -7.96 -3.06
N LEU A 41 11.18 -9.05 -2.58
CA LEU A 41 10.76 -9.21 -1.18
C LEU A 41 11.88 -8.86 -0.19
N GLU A 42 13.08 -9.39 -0.42
CA GLU A 42 14.22 -9.19 0.49
C GLU A 42 14.66 -7.73 0.54
N THR A 43 14.54 -7.01 -0.58
CA THR A 43 14.82 -5.57 -0.66
C THR A 43 13.74 -4.78 0.08
N GLY A 44 12.46 -5.08 -0.13
CA GLY A 44 11.34 -4.43 0.56
C GLY A 44 11.44 -4.57 2.08
N VAL A 45 11.69 -5.79 2.57
CA VAL A 45 11.89 -6.06 4.00
C VAL A 45 13.10 -5.30 4.58
N ALA A 46 14.20 -5.21 3.82
CA ALA A 46 15.37 -4.43 4.26
C ALA A 46 15.05 -2.93 4.32
N ASN A 47 14.29 -2.41 3.35
CA ASN A 47 13.83 -1.03 3.33
C ASN A 47 12.92 -0.73 4.52
N ASP A 48 11.96 -1.60 4.83
CA ASP A 48 11.06 -1.46 5.98
C ASP A 48 11.83 -1.28 7.29
N LEU A 49 12.78 -2.18 7.54
CA LEU A 49 13.62 -2.12 8.74
C LEU A 49 14.42 -0.82 8.81
N ALA A 50 15.05 -0.42 7.70
CA ALA A 50 15.87 0.79 7.65
C ALA A 50 15.05 2.08 7.77
N ILE A 51 13.86 2.13 7.17
CA ILE A 51 12.93 3.26 7.29
C ILE A 51 12.40 3.34 8.72
N LEU A 52 11.98 2.22 9.32
CA LEU A 52 11.55 2.19 10.71
C LEU A 52 12.66 2.71 11.63
N ASP A 53 13.91 2.31 11.42
CA ASP A 53 15.05 2.79 12.22
C ASP A 53 15.29 4.30 12.01
N LEU A 54 15.23 4.79 10.77
CA LEU A 54 15.37 6.23 10.46
C LEU A 54 14.29 7.08 11.13
N LEU A 55 13.06 6.57 11.19
CA LEU A 55 11.92 7.22 11.84
C LEU A 55 11.85 6.90 13.36
N GLY A 56 12.83 6.13 13.86
CA GLY A 56 13.05 5.69 15.24
C GLY A 56 12.02 4.69 15.77
N ALA A 57 11.26 4.03 14.92
CA ALA A 57 10.24 3.04 15.24
C ALA A 57 10.83 1.61 15.29
N GLU A 58 11.98 1.43 15.95
CA GLU A 58 12.73 0.16 15.92
C GLU A 58 11.98 -1.01 16.58
N SER A 59 10.92 -0.71 17.35
CA SER A 59 10.09 -1.71 18.02
C SER A 59 9.03 -2.37 17.13
N VAL A 60 8.75 -1.81 15.94
CA VAL A 60 7.75 -2.38 15.01
C VAL A 60 8.37 -3.57 14.28
N PRO A 61 7.84 -4.80 14.45
CA PRO A 61 8.39 -5.99 13.79
C PRO A 61 8.09 -6.01 12.28
N VAL A 62 8.97 -6.66 11.50
CA VAL A 62 8.82 -6.85 10.06
C VAL A 62 8.83 -8.34 9.75
N TYR A 63 7.83 -8.83 9.02
CA TYR A 63 7.61 -10.24 8.73
C TYR A 63 7.73 -10.51 7.22
N PRO A 64 8.59 -11.43 6.77
CA PRO A 64 8.74 -11.72 5.35
C PRO A 64 7.55 -12.55 4.85
N GLY A 65 6.95 -12.13 3.73
CA GLY A 65 5.85 -12.82 3.08
C GLY A 65 6.27 -13.75 1.95
N LEU A 66 5.38 -13.90 0.98
CA LEU A 66 5.62 -14.73 -0.21
C LEU A 66 6.42 -13.95 -1.25
N PRO A 67 7.45 -14.53 -1.90
CA PRO A 67 8.35 -13.79 -2.78
C PRO A 67 7.90 -13.71 -4.25
N HIS A 68 6.77 -14.32 -4.61
CA HIS A 68 6.28 -14.36 -6.00
C HIS A 68 4.77 -14.58 -6.09
N PRO A 69 4.14 -14.30 -7.26
CA PRO A 69 2.71 -14.55 -7.47
C PRO A 69 2.35 -16.01 -7.30
N GLN A 70 1.12 -16.29 -6.87
CA GLN A 70 0.65 -17.64 -6.59
C GLN A 70 0.65 -18.57 -7.82
N ALA A 71 0.52 -17.99 -9.02
CA ALA A 71 0.49 -18.70 -10.29
C ALA A 71 1.88 -18.77 -10.98
N LYS A 72 2.95 -18.33 -10.32
CA LYS A 72 4.32 -18.31 -10.86
C LYS A 72 5.29 -18.94 -9.86
N ASP A 73 6.43 -19.41 -10.36
CA ASP A 73 7.50 -20.00 -9.53
C ASP A 73 8.57 -18.97 -9.11
N SER A 74 8.53 -17.76 -9.69
CA SER A 74 9.48 -16.69 -9.39
C SER A 74 8.92 -15.32 -9.74
N PHE A 75 9.61 -14.28 -9.27
CA PHE A 75 9.34 -12.89 -9.57
C PHE A 75 10.65 -12.17 -9.96
N GLU A 76 10.53 -11.24 -10.91
CA GLU A 76 11.61 -10.33 -11.28
C GLU A 76 11.03 -8.91 -11.35
N VAL A 77 11.78 -7.94 -10.80
CA VAL A 77 11.37 -6.53 -10.82
C VAL A 77 11.38 -6.01 -12.26
N LEU A 78 10.25 -5.44 -12.68
CA LEU A 78 10.10 -4.85 -14.00
C LEU A 78 10.95 -3.59 -14.14
N GLU A 79 11.47 -3.31 -15.35
CA GLU A 79 12.27 -2.11 -15.61
C GLU A 79 11.50 -0.81 -15.35
N ILE A 80 10.16 -0.82 -15.56
CA ILE A 80 9.32 0.33 -15.24
C ILE A 80 9.28 0.62 -13.73
N SER A 81 9.19 -0.42 -12.90
CA SER A 81 9.24 -0.26 -11.44
C SER A 81 10.61 0.24 -10.99
N LYS A 82 11.71 -0.29 -11.55
CA LYS A 82 13.07 0.23 -11.26
C LYS A 82 13.26 1.68 -11.69
N PHE A 83 12.62 2.09 -12.79
CA PHE A 83 12.66 3.48 -13.26
C PHE A 83 11.90 4.41 -12.30
N ILE A 84 10.80 3.94 -11.73
CA ILE A 84 9.93 4.73 -10.87
C ILE A 84 10.46 4.80 -9.42
N HIS A 85 10.81 3.66 -8.83
CA HIS A 85 11.18 3.56 -7.41
C HIS A 85 12.70 3.45 -7.18
N GLY A 86 13.50 3.35 -8.25
CA GLY A 86 14.91 3.00 -8.16
C GLY A 86 15.12 1.48 -8.11
N ARG A 87 16.38 1.04 -8.22
CA ARG A 87 16.76 -0.37 -8.06
C ARG A 87 16.74 -0.81 -6.60
N ASP A 88 16.93 0.13 -5.68
CA ASP A 88 16.84 -0.06 -4.24
C ASP A 88 15.43 0.12 -3.70
N GLY A 89 14.49 0.66 -4.48
CA GLY A 89 13.10 0.92 -4.08
C GLY A 89 12.87 2.24 -3.33
N VAL A 90 13.95 2.95 -2.95
CA VAL A 90 13.89 4.19 -2.17
C VAL A 90 14.53 5.36 -2.92
N GLY A 91 14.48 5.32 -4.25
CA GLY A 91 14.89 6.43 -5.11
C GLY A 91 16.40 6.65 -5.18
N GLU A 92 17.21 5.62 -4.97
CA GLU A 92 18.68 5.69 -4.98
C GLU A 92 19.23 6.69 -3.94
N VAL A 93 18.52 6.84 -2.82
CA VAL A 93 18.88 7.72 -1.70
C VAL A 93 19.69 6.94 -0.68
N ASP A 94 20.71 7.57 -0.11
CA ASP A 94 21.52 6.95 0.94
C ASP A 94 20.68 6.72 2.21
N LEU A 95 20.31 5.45 2.43
CA LEU A 95 19.59 4.96 3.59
C LEU A 95 20.48 3.95 4.32
N ALA A 96 20.80 4.23 5.58
CA ALA A 96 21.61 3.33 6.38
C ALA A 96 20.88 2.00 6.60
N ALA A 97 21.54 0.89 6.28
CA ALA A 97 21.00 -0.44 6.54
C ALA A 97 20.73 -0.64 8.05
N SER A 98 19.58 -1.25 8.36
CA SER A 98 19.26 -1.64 9.73
C SER A 98 20.19 -2.77 10.20
N ALA A 99 20.55 -2.75 11.49
CA ALA A 99 21.21 -3.89 12.14
C ALA A 99 20.22 -4.97 12.59
N ARG A 100 18.92 -4.71 12.48
CA ARG A 100 17.85 -5.65 12.82
C ARG A 100 17.70 -6.68 11.71
N VAL A 101 17.09 -7.80 12.08
CA VAL A 101 16.67 -8.85 11.15
C VAL A 101 15.14 -8.95 11.21
N PRO A 102 14.48 -9.36 10.13
CA PRO A 102 13.04 -9.61 10.17
C PRO A 102 12.73 -10.78 11.10
N GLU A 103 11.47 -10.88 11.51
CA GLU A 103 10.97 -11.96 12.35
C GLU A 103 11.00 -13.30 11.59
N ASP A 104 11.28 -14.40 12.31
CA ASP A 104 11.25 -15.76 11.76
C ASP A 104 9.82 -16.24 11.43
N THR A 105 8.80 -15.55 11.98
CA THR A 105 7.40 -15.89 11.75
C THR A 105 7.00 -15.49 10.32
N PRO A 106 6.41 -16.38 9.51
CA PRO A 106 5.93 -16.01 8.17
C PRO A 106 4.82 -14.95 8.24
N ALA A 107 4.83 -13.98 7.32
CA ALA A 107 3.82 -12.92 7.26
C ALA A 107 2.37 -13.46 7.27
N VAL A 108 2.12 -14.55 6.53
CA VAL A 108 0.80 -15.19 6.45
C VAL A 108 0.32 -15.67 7.83
N ASP A 109 1.22 -16.23 8.64
CA ASP A 109 0.88 -16.67 10.00
C ASP A 109 0.65 -15.48 10.93
N PHE A 110 1.51 -14.46 10.85
CA PHE A 110 1.34 -13.22 11.59
C PHE A 110 -0.01 -12.54 11.30
N LEU A 111 -0.43 -12.47 10.03
CA LEU A 111 -1.72 -11.91 9.63
C LEU A 111 -2.89 -12.69 10.25
N ILE A 112 -2.86 -14.02 10.14
CA ILE A 112 -3.91 -14.89 10.69
C ILE A 112 -4.01 -14.74 12.20
N ASP A 113 -2.87 -14.81 12.90
CA ASP A 113 -2.83 -14.74 14.35
C ASP A 113 -3.22 -13.35 14.86
N SER A 114 -2.83 -12.29 14.16
CA SER A 114 -3.22 -10.92 14.50
C SER A 114 -4.72 -10.68 14.33
N VAL A 115 -5.34 -11.18 13.24
CA VAL A 115 -6.80 -11.09 13.05
C VAL A 115 -7.54 -11.91 14.12
N LYS A 116 -7.02 -13.08 14.52
CA LYS A 116 -7.58 -13.85 15.64
C LYS A 116 -7.49 -13.12 16.96
N ALA A 117 -6.37 -12.43 17.21
CA ALA A 117 -6.10 -11.76 18.48
C ALA A 117 -6.85 -10.43 18.62
N HIS A 118 -7.04 -9.70 17.53
CA HIS A 118 -7.51 -8.31 17.57
C HIS A 118 -8.88 -8.08 16.90
N GLY A 119 -9.33 -8.98 16.02
CA GLY A 119 -10.65 -8.90 15.41
C GLY A 119 -10.93 -7.53 14.78
N GLU A 120 -12.06 -6.92 15.14
CA GLU A 120 -12.55 -5.66 14.56
C GLU A 120 -11.67 -4.42 14.88
N ASP A 121 -10.81 -4.52 15.91
CA ASP A 121 -9.88 -3.45 16.31
C ASP A 121 -8.63 -3.39 15.42
N LEU A 122 -8.44 -4.38 14.55
CA LEU A 122 -7.35 -4.44 13.58
C LEU A 122 -7.84 -4.11 12.17
N VAL A 123 -7.09 -3.24 11.50
CA VAL A 123 -7.18 -3.02 10.06
C VAL A 123 -5.87 -3.46 9.39
N ILE A 124 -5.98 -4.20 8.30
CA ILE A 124 -4.84 -4.53 7.45
C ILE A 124 -4.88 -3.59 6.25
N VAL A 125 -3.79 -2.88 6.01
CA VAL A 125 -3.63 -2.01 4.84
C VAL A 125 -2.60 -2.65 3.90
N ALA A 126 -3.04 -3.15 2.76
CA ALA A 126 -2.15 -3.78 1.78
C ALA A 126 -1.94 -2.86 0.59
N THR A 127 -0.70 -2.46 0.36
CA THR A 127 -0.32 -1.55 -0.73
C THR A 127 0.65 -2.15 -1.73
N GLY A 128 0.94 -3.46 -1.58
CA GLY A 128 1.51 -4.30 -2.63
C GLY A 128 0.52 -5.35 -3.17
N PRO A 129 1.00 -6.37 -3.90
CA PRO A 129 0.16 -7.44 -4.43
C PRO A 129 -0.49 -8.30 -3.35
N MET A 130 -1.77 -8.68 -3.57
CA MET A 130 -2.65 -9.35 -2.59
C MET A 130 -2.28 -10.81 -2.24
N THR A 131 -1.05 -11.23 -2.58
CA THR A 131 -0.56 -12.61 -2.47
C THR A 131 -0.59 -13.12 -1.02
N ASN A 132 -0.11 -12.31 -0.08
CA ASN A 132 -0.09 -12.66 1.35
C ASN A 132 -1.52 -12.80 1.90
N LEU A 133 -2.43 -11.90 1.51
CA LEU A 133 -3.84 -11.94 1.90
C LEU A 133 -4.55 -13.19 1.36
N ALA A 134 -4.40 -13.49 0.07
CA ALA A 134 -4.97 -14.70 -0.52
C ALA A 134 -4.42 -15.97 0.15
N ALA A 135 -3.11 -16.01 0.43
CA ALA A 135 -2.53 -17.13 1.16
C ALA A 135 -3.10 -17.27 2.59
N ALA A 136 -3.36 -16.16 3.29
CA ALA A 136 -4.01 -16.18 4.59
C ALA A 136 -5.44 -16.72 4.52
N ILE A 137 -6.21 -16.31 3.51
CA ILE A 137 -7.58 -16.80 3.25
C ILE A 137 -7.58 -18.30 2.97
N ARG A 138 -6.65 -18.81 2.14
CA ARG A 138 -6.53 -20.26 1.87
C ARG A 138 -6.16 -21.06 3.11
N LYS A 139 -5.22 -20.54 3.91
CA LYS A 139 -4.69 -21.23 5.08
C LYS A 139 -5.70 -21.27 6.22
N ASP A 140 -6.46 -20.20 6.42
CA ASP A 140 -7.54 -20.12 7.40
C ASP A 140 -8.72 -19.30 6.85
N PRO A 141 -9.77 -19.94 6.30
CA PRO A 141 -10.92 -19.23 5.74
C PRO A 141 -11.66 -18.31 6.73
N SER A 142 -11.55 -18.55 8.04
CA SER A 142 -12.11 -17.66 9.07
C SER A 142 -11.36 -16.33 9.21
N PHE A 143 -10.20 -16.20 8.57
CA PHE A 143 -9.50 -14.93 8.39
C PHE A 143 -10.38 -13.94 7.62
N ALA A 144 -10.92 -14.36 6.47
CA ALA A 144 -11.73 -13.50 5.61
C ALA A 144 -12.98 -12.98 6.34
N GLU A 145 -13.61 -13.80 7.17
CA GLU A 145 -14.83 -13.40 7.90
C GLU A 145 -14.60 -12.29 8.94
N ARG A 146 -13.35 -12.09 9.39
CA ARG A 146 -13.00 -11.16 10.48
C ARG A 146 -12.09 -10.01 10.05
N ALA A 147 -11.33 -10.19 8.97
CA ALA A 147 -10.37 -9.21 8.51
C ALA A 147 -11.09 -7.96 7.95
N ARG A 148 -10.70 -6.80 8.46
CA ARG A 148 -11.01 -5.50 7.85
C ARG A 148 -9.81 -5.10 7.01
N ILE A 149 -10.01 -5.00 5.70
CA ILE A 149 -8.91 -4.81 4.75
C ILE A 149 -9.14 -3.51 3.99
N VAL A 150 -8.11 -2.67 3.91
CA VAL A 150 -8.03 -1.56 2.98
C VAL A 150 -6.89 -1.87 2.03
N ILE A 151 -7.12 -1.78 0.72
CA ILE A 151 -6.08 -2.02 -0.27
C ILE A 151 -5.81 -0.75 -1.06
N MET A 152 -4.54 -0.53 -1.42
CA MET A 152 -4.20 0.30 -2.57
C MET A 152 -4.07 -0.63 -3.78
N GLY A 153 -4.91 -0.39 -4.78
CA GLY A 153 -4.84 -1.15 -6.02
C GLY A 153 -6.14 -1.16 -6.80
N GLY A 154 -6.04 -1.54 -8.07
CA GLY A 154 -7.17 -1.59 -8.98
C GLY A 154 -7.56 -0.24 -9.59
N ALA A 155 -8.41 -0.32 -10.61
CA ALA A 155 -9.03 0.82 -11.27
C ALA A 155 -10.42 0.39 -11.76
N LEU A 156 -11.50 0.97 -11.20
CA LEU A 156 -12.86 0.58 -11.53
C LEU A 156 -13.45 1.42 -12.67
N THR A 157 -13.33 2.73 -12.56
CA THR A 157 -13.93 3.74 -13.45
C THR A 157 -12.90 4.51 -14.27
N GLN A 158 -11.61 4.28 -14.00
CA GLN A 158 -10.47 4.88 -14.70
C GLN A 158 -9.64 3.82 -15.44
N PRO A 159 -8.80 4.22 -16.41
CA PRO A 159 -7.78 3.35 -16.97
C PRO A 159 -6.79 2.86 -15.92
N GLY A 160 -6.19 1.69 -16.18
CA GLY A 160 -5.04 1.20 -15.43
C GLY A 160 -3.75 1.99 -15.71
N ASN A 161 -2.71 1.74 -14.92
CA ASN A 161 -1.36 2.32 -15.10
C ASN A 161 -0.35 1.32 -15.71
N VAL A 162 -0.64 0.00 -15.71
CA VAL A 162 0.17 -1.00 -16.42
C VAL A 162 -0.27 -1.11 -17.88
N ASN A 163 -1.58 -1.12 -18.09
CA ASN A 163 -2.22 -1.09 -19.39
C ASN A 163 -3.59 -0.40 -19.24
N ALA A 164 -4.40 -0.37 -20.30
CA ALA A 164 -5.66 0.36 -20.30
C ALA A 164 -6.71 -0.12 -19.26
N TRP A 165 -6.55 -1.29 -18.63
CA TRP A 165 -7.53 -1.87 -17.70
C TRP A 165 -6.94 -2.46 -16.41
N THR A 166 -5.61 -2.52 -16.27
CA THR A 166 -4.94 -3.15 -15.12
C THR A 166 -4.04 -2.16 -14.37
N GLU A 167 -4.18 -2.13 -13.06
CA GLU A 167 -3.32 -1.41 -12.12
C GLU A 167 -2.15 -2.30 -11.64
N ALA A 168 -1.01 -1.72 -11.26
CA ALA A 168 0.25 -2.39 -10.91
C ALA A 168 0.12 -3.51 -9.86
N ASN A 169 -0.44 -3.24 -8.67
CA ASN A 169 -0.56 -4.22 -7.60
C ASN A 169 -1.44 -5.40 -8.01
N ILE A 170 -2.58 -5.12 -8.66
CA ILE A 170 -3.44 -6.16 -9.19
C ILE A 170 -2.77 -6.92 -10.35
N SER A 171 -1.94 -6.25 -11.16
CA SER A 171 -1.24 -6.86 -12.29
C SER A 171 -0.24 -7.94 -11.87
N GLN A 172 0.37 -7.79 -10.68
CA GLN A 172 1.39 -8.73 -10.22
C GLN A 172 0.78 -10.08 -9.86
N ASP A 173 -0.36 -10.08 -9.17
CA ASP A 173 -1.12 -11.29 -8.86
C ASP A 173 -2.65 -11.11 -9.01
N PRO A 174 -3.18 -11.16 -10.26
CA PRO A 174 -4.60 -11.05 -10.51
C PRO A 174 -5.44 -12.14 -9.84
N ASP A 175 -4.88 -13.35 -9.71
CA ASP A 175 -5.59 -14.50 -9.14
C ASP A 175 -5.72 -14.35 -7.62
N ALA A 176 -4.70 -13.83 -6.93
CA ALA A 176 -4.80 -13.50 -5.51
C ALA A 176 -5.80 -12.37 -5.25
N ALA A 177 -5.82 -11.36 -6.13
CA ALA A 177 -6.79 -10.27 -6.02
C ALA A 177 -8.24 -10.75 -6.27
N ASP A 178 -8.47 -11.63 -7.25
CA ASP A 178 -9.80 -12.23 -7.47
C ASP A 178 -10.25 -13.03 -6.24
N GLU A 179 -9.34 -13.81 -5.66
CA GLU A 179 -9.63 -14.59 -4.45
C GLU A 179 -10.03 -13.68 -3.28
N LEU A 180 -9.29 -12.59 -3.05
CA LEU A 180 -9.62 -11.60 -2.03
C LEU A 180 -11.03 -11.00 -2.24
N PHE A 181 -11.34 -10.50 -3.44
CA PHE A 181 -12.64 -9.87 -3.72
C PHE A 181 -13.82 -10.85 -3.73
N ARG A 182 -13.57 -12.12 -4.01
CA ARG A 182 -14.59 -13.19 -3.94
C ARG A 182 -14.78 -13.75 -2.54
N SER A 183 -13.83 -13.53 -1.64
CA SER A 183 -13.94 -13.92 -0.23
C SER A 183 -15.02 -13.11 0.51
N PRO A 184 -15.45 -13.55 1.71
CA PRO A 184 -16.35 -12.77 2.56
C PRO A 184 -15.69 -11.57 3.27
N ALA A 185 -14.41 -11.28 3.01
CA ALA A 185 -13.72 -10.15 3.62
C ALA A 185 -14.37 -8.81 3.28
N THR A 186 -14.39 -7.91 4.27
CA THR A 186 -14.79 -6.53 4.06
C THR A 186 -13.60 -5.75 3.51
N VAL A 187 -13.65 -5.42 2.21
CA VAL A 187 -12.54 -4.78 1.51
C VAL A 187 -12.90 -3.35 1.13
N THR A 188 -12.05 -2.39 1.48
CA THR A 188 -12.09 -1.03 0.91
C THR A 188 -11.00 -0.92 -0.15
N MET A 189 -11.39 -0.69 -1.41
CA MET A 189 -10.46 -0.53 -2.54
C MET A 189 -10.18 0.96 -2.77
N VAL A 190 -8.94 1.36 -2.55
CA VAL A 190 -8.41 2.70 -2.84
C VAL A 190 -7.60 2.61 -4.14
N GLY A 191 -8.32 2.67 -5.26
CA GLY A 191 -7.77 2.48 -6.59
C GLY A 191 -7.25 3.76 -7.26
N LEU A 192 -6.84 3.63 -8.52
CA LEU A 192 -6.46 4.75 -9.39
C LEU A 192 -7.58 5.78 -9.58
N ASP A 193 -8.83 5.35 -9.37
CA ASP A 193 -10.02 6.21 -9.35
C ASP A 193 -9.86 7.45 -8.47
N VAL A 194 -9.20 7.31 -7.32
CA VAL A 194 -9.00 8.40 -6.34
C VAL A 194 -7.53 8.77 -6.16
N THR A 195 -6.61 7.80 -6.24
CA THR A 195 -5.20 8.08 -5.96
C THR A 195 -4.56 9.00 -7.00
N LEU A 196 -4.95 8.91 -8.27
CA LEU A 196 -4.47 9.84 -9.31
C LEU A 196 -5.03 11.26 -9.19
N GLN A 197 -6.02 11.50 -8.33
CA GLN A 197 -6.51 12.85 -8.00
C GLN A 197 -5.63 13.53 -6.95
N THR A 198 -4.85 12.75 -6.19
CA THR A 198 -3.91 13.28 -5.20
C THR A 198 -2.59 13.65 -5.87
N LEU A 199 -1.94 14.70 -5.36
CA LEU A 199 -0.71 15.20 -5.96
C LEU A 199 0.25 15.74 -4.90
N LEU A 200 1.48 15.23 -4.91
CA LEU A 200 2.60 15.82 -4.20
C LEU A 200 3.56 16.46 -5.21
N THR A 201 4.15 17.59 -4.84
CA THR A 201 5.04 18.38 -5.71
C THR A 201 6.32 18.78 -4.98
N TYR A 202 7.29 19.32 -5.71
CA TYR A 202 8.54 19.84 -5.12
C TYR A 202 8.32 20.92 -4.05
N GLU A 203 7.19 21.66 -4.10
CA GLU A 203 6.85 22.64 -3.05
C GLU A 203 6.55 21.95 -1.72
N HIS A 204 6.03 20.73 -1.74
CA HIS A 204 5.75 19.94 -0.55
C HIS A 204 7.02 19.29 -0.01
N THR A 205 7.83 18.66 -0.88
CA THR A 205 9.08 18.02 -0.46
C THR A 205 10.10 19.03 0.08
N ALA A 206 10.09 20.27 -0.43
CA ALA A 206 10.87 21.37 0.11
C ALA A 206 10.57 21.64 1.59
N LYS A 207 9.30 21.53 2.03
CA LYS A 207 8.93 21.70 3.44
C LYS A 207 9.55 20.62 4.33
N TRP A 208 9.60 19.36 3.87
CA TRP A 208 10.29 18.29 4.61
C TRP A 208 11.80 18.53 4.67
N ARG A 209 12.38 19.05 3.59
CA ARG A 209 13.80 19.42 3.53
C ARG A 209 14.16 20.55 4.50
N GLU A 210 13.28 21.54 4.66
CA GLU A 210 13.43 22.68 5.56
C GLU A 210 13.47 22.29 7.05
N LEU A 211 12.93 21.12 7.42
CA LEU A 211 13.01 20.58 8.79
C LEU A 211 14.46 20.38 9.26
N GLY A 212 15.41 20.21 8.32
CA GLY A 212 16.83 20.05 8.64
C GLY A 212 17.19 18.73 9.33
N THR A 213 16.27 17.77 9.41
CA THR A 213 16.50 16.45 10.01
C THR A 213 16.97 15.42 8.97
N PRO A 214 17.62 14.31 9.38
CA PRO A 214 17.93 13.21 8.47
C PRO A 214 16.68 12.62 7.79
N ALA A 215 15.61 12.39 8.55
CA ALA A 215 14.34 11.87 8.02
C ALA A 215 13.69 12.82 7.01
N GLY A 216 13.64 14.13 7.31
CA GLY A 216 13.07 15.12 6.39
C GLY A 216 13.83 15.22 5.06
N ARG A 217 15.17 15.11 5.09
CA ARG A 217 16.00 15.04 3.88
C ARG A 217 15.75 13.77 3.08
N PHE A 218 15.76 12.61 3.74
CA PHE A 218 15.49 11.32 3.09
C PHE A 218 14.14 11.32 2.37
N LEU A 219 13.05 11.69 3.07
CA LEU A 219 11.71 11.73 2.50
C LEU A 219 11.62 12.69 1.30
N ALA A 220 12.27 13.86 1.39
CA ALA A 220 12.31 14.81 0.30
C ALA A 220 13.10 14.28 -0.92
N ASP A 221 14.32 13.77 -0.71
CA ASP A 221 15.18 13.27 -1.79
C ASP A 221 14.57 12.05 -2.50
N MET A 222 13.99 11.13 -1.73
CA MET A 222 13.31 9.94 -2.22
C MET A 222 12.10 10.33 -3.07
N THR A 223 11.26 11.24 -2.56
CA THR A 223 10.05 11.64 -3.29
C THR A 223 10.38 12.52 -4.50
N ASP A 224 11.43 13.34 -4.44
CA ASP A 224 11.92 14.10 -5.61
C ASP A 224 12.39 13.15 -6.73
N PHE A 225 12.93 11.96 -6.40
CA PHE A 225 13.21 10.91 -7.40
C PHE A 225 11.93 10.42 -8.08
N TYR A 226 10.91 10.12 -7.27
CA TYR A 226 9.61 9.68 -7.76
C TYR A 226 8.94 10.73 -8.67
N ILE A 227 8.95 12.01 -8.27
CA ILE A 227 8.42 13.12 -9.09
C ILE A 227 9.15 13.19 -10.44
N ARG A 228 10.48 13.05 -10.48
CA ARG A 228 11.25 13.03 -11.74
C ARG A 228 10.86 11.87 -12.66
N ALA A 229 10.55 10.69 -12.11
CA ALA A 229 10.03 9.58 -12.91
C ALA A 229 8.66 9.94 -13.50
N TYR A 230 7.76 10.54 -12.70
CA TYR A 230 6.43 11.00 -13.11
C TYR A 230 6.46 12.07 -14.19
N GLU A 231 7.45 12.97 -14.19
CA GLU A 231 7.67 13.93 -15.28
C GLU A 231 7.86 13.24 -16.64
N THR A 232 8.29 11.98 -16.66
CA THR A 232 8.45 11.19 -17.88
C THR A 232 7.20 10.35 -18.19
N ILE A 233 6.67 9.62 -17.21
CA ILE A 233 5.59 8.65 -17.44
C ILE A 233 4.19 9.27 -17.42
N ALA A 234 4.01 10.39 -16.71
CA ALA A 234 2.75 11.09 -16.53
C ALA A 234 2.94 12.62 -16.42
N PRO A 235 3.58 13.28 -17.42
CA PRO A 235 3.91 14.71 -17.36
C PRO A 235 2.71 15.65 -17.16
N HIS A 236 1.50 15.16 -17.43
CA HIS A 236 0.27 15.92 -17.28
C HIS A 236 -0.18 16.09 -15.82
N LEU A 237 0.39 15.34 -14.87
CA LEU A 237 0.05 15.43 -13.45
C LEU A 237 0.77 16.60 -12.74
N GLY A 238 2.01 16.93 -13.14
CA GLY A 238 2.79 18.03 -12.54
C GLY A 238 3.37 17.73 -11.15
N GLY A 239 3.44 16.46 -10.76
CA GLY A 239 3.89 15.94 -9.48
C GLY A 239 3.80 14.42 -9.46
N CYS A 240 3.74 13.79 -8.29
CA CYS A 240 3.52 12.35 -8.16
C CYS A 240 2.21 12.04 -7.41
N GLY A 241 1.60 10.89 -7.74
CA GLY A 241 0.43 10.39 -7.02
C GLY A 241 0.80 9.94 -5.60
N LEU A 242 -0.13 10.11 -4.66
CA LEU A 242 0.00 9.63 -3.28
C LEU A 242 -0.86 8.38 -3.11
N HIS A 243 -0.41 7.29 -3.71
CA HIS A 243 -1.14 6.03 -3.80
C HIS A 243 -1.35 5.38 -2.43
N ASP A 244 -0.26 4.89 -1.85
CA ASP A 244 -0.28 4.05 -0.64
C ASP A 244 -0.61 4.84 0.63
N PRO A 245 -0.11 6.09 0.82
CA PRO A 245 -0.49 6.88 1.98
C PRO A 245 -2.00 7.17 2.04
N LEU A 246 -2.68 7.25 0.89
CA LEU A 246 -4.14 7.42 0.87
C LEU A 246 -4.86 6.19 1.42
N ALA A 247 -4.36 4.98 1.18
CA ALA A 247 -4.95 3.77 1.75
C ALA A 247 -4.83 3.76 3.29
N VAL A 248 -3.68 4.17 3.84
CA VAL A 248 -3.52 4.35 5.29
C VAL A 248 -4.44 5.45 5.81
N ALA A 249 -4.53 6.59 5.12
CA ALA A 249 -5.39 7.69 5.52
C ALA A 249 -6.87 7.27 5.55
N VAL A 250 -7.34 6.50 4.56
CA VAL A 250 -8.71 5.96 4.53
C VAL A 250 -8.95 4.93 5.64
N ALA A 251 -7.93 4.16 6.03
CA ALA A 251 -8.02 3.26 7.18
C ALA A 251 -8.19 4.01 8.51
N VAL A 252 -7.57 5.19 8.65
CA VAL A 252 -7.72 6.09 9.81
C VAL A 252 -9.06 6.82 9.78
N ASP A 253 -9.35 7.48 8.67
CA ASP A 253 -10.54 8.29 8.46
C ASP A 253 -11.21 7.93 7.13
N PRO A 254 -12.18 7.01 7.14
CA PRO A 254 -12.88 6.61 5.93
C PRO A 254 -13.76 7.72 5.35
N THR A 255 -13.93 8.86 6.02
CA THR A 255 -14.69 10.01 5.51
C THR A 255 -13.87 10.88 4.54
N LEU A 256 -12.60 10.55 4.31
CA LEU A 256 -11.78 11.17 3.27
C LEU A 256 -12.23 10.79 1.86
N VAL A 257 -12.98 9.70 1.72
CA VAL A 257 -13.39 9.17 0.41
C VAL A 257 -14.90 8.92 0.36
N ASP A 258 -15.46 9.11 -0.83
CA ASP A 258 -16.77 8.62 -1.19
C ASP A 258 -16.62 7.21 -1.77
N CYS A 259 -17.42 6.26 -1.27
CA CYS A 259 -17.36 4.88 -1.73
C CYS A 259 -18.61 4.45 -2.51
N LEU A 260 -18.39 3.71 -3.60
CA LEU A 260 -19.39 2.87 -4.25
C LEU A 260 -19.35 1.46 -3.62
N GLU A 261 -20.44 1.04 -2.99
CA GLU A 261 -20.58 -0.34 -2.50
C GLU A 261 -20.92 -1.31 -3.63
N THR A 262 -20.09 -2.33 -3.84
CA THR A 262 -20.31 -3.34 -4.89
C THR A 262 -19.61 -4.65 -4.54
N ASN A 263 -20.08 -5.75 -5.12
CA ASN A 263 -19.33 -7.01 -5.10
C ASN A 263 -18.37 -6.98 -6.29
N LEU A 264 -17.07 -7.16 -6.04
CA LEU A 264 -16.02 -7.10 -7.06
C LEU A 264 -15.56 -8.51 -7.48
N LYS A 265 -14.92 -8.58 -8.64
CA LYS A 265 -14.07 -9.67 -9.11
C LYS A 265 -12.86 -9.08 -9.83
N VAL A 266 -11.85 -9.89 -10.10
CA VAL A 266 -10.80 -9.57 -11.07
C VAL A 266 -10.95 -10.50 -12.26
N ASP A 267 -10.83 -9.94 -13.47
CA ASP A 267 -10.72 -10.76 -14.67
C ASP A 267 -9.42 -11.58 -14.58
N VAL A 268 -9.52 -12.90 -14.43
CA VAL A 268 -8.35 -13.81 -14.35
C VAL A 268 -8.07 -14.52 -15.68
N GLU A 269 -9.06 -14.55 -16.58
CA GLU A 269 -8.97 -15.11 -17.92
C GLU A 269 -9.26 -14.05 -18.99
N GLY A 270 -8.91 -14.36 -20.23
CA GLY A 270 -9.23 -13.52 -21.38
C GLY A 270 -8.33 -12.28 -21.54
N PRO A 271 -8.68 -11.39 -22.47
CA PRO A 271 -7.83 -10.27 -22.86
C PRO A 271 -7.72 -9.17 -21.79
N THR A 272 -8.67 -9.10 -20.85
CA THR A 272 -8.72 -8.07 -19.80
C THR A 272 -8.13 -8.54 -18.47
N ARG A 273 -7.31 -9.59 -18.49
CA ARG A 273 -6.71 -10.16 -17.26
C ARG A 273 -6.06 -9.07 -16.40
N GLY A 274 -6.40 -9.07 -15.10
CA GLY A 274 -5.98 -8.07 -14.11
C GLY A 274 -6.95 -6.90 -13.95
N ARG A 275 -8.03 -6.83 -14.73
CA ARG A 275 -9.03 -5.78 -14.56
C ARG A 275 -9.88 -6.02 -13.32
N THR A 276 -9.95 -5.02 -12.43
CA THR A 276 -10.93 -4.95 -11.35
C THR A 276 -12.29 -4.52 -11.88
N ILE A 277 -13.33 -5.32 -11.65
CA ILE A 277 -14.66 -5.07 -12.19
C ILE A 277 -15.76 -5.59 -11.25
N GLY A 278 -16.98 -5.07 -11.37
CA GLY A 278 -18.14 -5.60 -10.65
C GLY A 278 -18.42 -7.06 -11.03
N ASP A 279 -18.75 -7.89 -10.05
CA ASP A 279 -19.22 -9.25 -10.26
C ASP A 279 -20.72 -9.23 -10.57
N GLU A 280 -21.07 -9.41 -11.84
CA GLU A 280 -22.45 -9.39 -12.33
C GLU A 280 -23.33 -10.47 -11.66
N THR A 281 -22.74 -11.58 -11.21
CA THR A 281 -23.48 -12.68 -10.57
C THR A 281 -23.93 -12.32 -9.16
N ARG A 282 -23.23 -11.36 -8.51
CA ARG A 282 -23.50 -10.85 -7.17
C ARG A 282 -24.05 -9.42 -7.18
N LEU A 283 -24.49 -8.92 -8.34
CA LEU A 283 -25.01 -7.56 -8.49
C LEU A 283 -26.28 -7.32 -7.69
N ASN A 284 -27.22 -8.27 -7.73
CA ASN A 284 -28.50 -8.17 -7.03
C ASN A 284 -28.45 -8.67 -5.58
N ASP A 285 -27.30 -9.17 -5.11
CA ASP A 285 -27.12 -9.50 -3.70
C ASP A 285 -27.18 -8.22 -2.87
N PRO A 286 -28.09 -8.09 -1.89
CA PRO A 286 -28.13 -6.91 -1.03
C PRO A 286 -26.88 -6.76 -0.14
N VAL A 287 -26.14 -7.83 0.11
CA VAL A 287 -24.89 -7.79 0.88
C VAL A 287 -23.73 -7.45 -0.06
N LYS A 288 -23.02 -6.36 0.22
CA LYS A 288 -21.85 -5.92 -0.55
C LYS A 288 -20.58 -6.16 0.26
N THR A 289 -19.62 -6.87 -0.32
CA THR A 289 -18.35 -7.20 0.34
C THR A 289 -17.24 -6.18 0.08
N ALA A 290 -17.40 -5.29 -0.92
CA ALA A 290 -16.40 -4.25 -1.21
C ALA A 290 -16.98 -2.83 -1.24
N ARG A 291 -16.14 -1.89 -0.82
CA ARG A 291 -16.35 -0.43 -0.90
C ARG A 291 -15.26 0.15 -1.79
N VAL A 292 -15.61 0.67 -2.96
CA VAL A 292 -14.65 1.23 -3.91
C VAL A 292 -14.62 2.74 -3.77
N ALA A 293 -13.47 3.31 -3.44
CA ALA A 293 -13.29 4.75 -3.41
C ALA A 293 -13.40 5.33 -4.82
N VAL A 294 -14.30 6.30 -5.02
CA VAL A 294 -14.56 6.98 -6.31
C VAL A 294 -14.54 8.50 -6.21
N GLY A 295 -14.57 9.05 -5.00
CA GLY A 295 -14.32 10.46 -4.70
C GLY A 295 -13.35 10.59 -3.54
N VAL A 296 -12.61 11.70 -3.48
CA VAL A 296 -11.63 11.97 -2.42
C VAL A 296 -11.60 13.47 -2.09
N ASP A 297 -11.52 13.79 -0.80
CA ASP A 297 -11.24 15.13 -0.28
C ASP A 297 -9.72 15.40 -0.33
N VAL A 298 -9.25 15.79 -1.51
CA VAL A 298 -7.81 15.91 -1.82
C VAL A 298 -7.11 16.91 -0.90
N ASP A 299 -7.71 18.09 -0.70
CA ASP A 299 -7.11 19.16 0.10
C ASP A 299 -6.95 18.71 1.56
N ARG A 300 -8.00 18.09 2.13
CA ARG A 300 -7.94 17.58 3.51
C ARG A 300 -6.90 16.46 3.65
N PHE A 301 -6.86 15.52 2.71
CA PHE A 301 -5.87 14.46 2.71
C PHE A 301 -4.44 15.00 2.64
N LEU A 302 -4.17 15.95 1.73
CA LEU A 302 -2.84 16.52 1.55
C LEU A 302 -2.38 17.29 2.78
N ASP A 303 -3.27 18.08 3.40
CA ASP A 303 -2.98 18.78 4.66
C ASP A 303 -2.67 17.80 5.79
N GLU A 304 -3.45 16.72 5.92
CA GLU A 304 -3.19 15.67 6.91
C GLU A 304 -1.87 14.95 6.66
N LEU A 305 -1.58 14.60 5.40
CA LEU A 305 -0.34 13.94 5.01
C LEU A 305 0.88 14.79 5.36
N MET A 306 0.89 16.05 4.96
CA MET A 306 2.00 16.95 5.25
C MET A 306 2.21 17.14 6.75
N ARG A 307 1.13 17.26 7.52
CA ARG A 307 1.20 17.40 8.98
C ARG A 307 1.72 16.15 9.66
N ARG A 308 1.17 14.97 9.35
CA ARG A 308 1.51 13.70 10.00
C ARG A 308 2.95 13.28 9.66
N ILE A 309 3.31 13.28 8.38
CA ILE A 309 4.68 12.93 7.93
C ILE A 309 5.69 13.97 8.44
N GLY A 310 5.35 15.27 8.40
CA GLY A 310 6.20 16.33 8.93
C GLY A 310 6.54 16.13 10.41
N SER A 311 5.54 15.80 11.24
CA SER A 311 5.74 15.52 12.67
C SER A 311 6.72 14.36 12.90
N VAL A 312 6.56 13.25 12.17
CA VAL A 312 7.48 12.10 12.30
C VAL A 312 8.88 12.47 11.84
N ALA A 313 9.01 13.20 10.74
CA ALA A 313 10.28 13.66 10.20
C ALA A 313 11.02 14.62 11.17
N GLU A 314 10.30 15.39 11.99
CA GLU A 314 10.86 16.21 13.08
C GLU A 314 11.30 15.37 14.30
N GLY A 315 10.88 14.11 14.39
CA GLY A 315 11.08 13.23 15.55
C GLY A 315 9.94 13.24 16.56
N GLY A 316 8.79 13.84 16.23
CA GLY A 316 7.58 13.81 17.03
C GLY A 316 6.82 12.49 16.84
N ARG A 317 6.72 11.70 17.90
CA ARG A 317 5.80 10.55 18.03
C ARG A 317 4.99 10.67 19.32
#